data_AF-A0A173L0S7-F1
#
_entry.id   AF-A0A173L0S7-F1
#
_cell.length_a   1.000
_cell.length_b   1.000
_cell.length_c   1.000
_cell.angle_alpha   90.00
_cell.angle_beta   90.00
_cell.angle_gamma   90.00
#
_symmetry.space_group_name_H-M   'P 1'
#
loop_
_entity.id
_entity.type
_entity.pdbx_description
1 polymer ?
#
loop_
_entity_poly.entity_id
_entity_poly.type
_entity_poly.pdbx_seq_one_letter_code
_entity_poly.pdbx_strand_id
1 'polypeptide(L)'
;MTLLLFRLIWGVAGSSTALFSHFVGGPGKLFRYVRGHMFKRGAAPAPGHNPVGGWSVLAMIALLATQVGLGFFSVDIDGMESGPFAYLVDFDTGRVAAEWHAFVFNIILALTALHVVAILFYLIHRRDNLIGPMISGSRRWTGEQLVLRFASNRVALAIFLLIAGGSCLLIAQFGRA
;
A
#
# COMPACT_ATOMS: atom_id res chain seq x y z
N MET A 1 -2.90 4.36 10.70
CA MET A 1 -1.47 3.98 10.66
C MET A 1 -1.19 2.48 10.88
N THR A 2 -1.91 1.77 11.76
CA THR A 2 -1.61 0.39 12.15
C THR A 2 -1.55 -0.60 10.98
N LEU A 3 -2.55 -0.59 10.09
CA LEU A 3 -2.56 -1.48 8.92
C LEU A 3 -1.40 -1.19 7.95
N LEU A 4 -1.00 0.08 7.83
CA LEU A 4 0.10 0.48 6.97
C LEU A 4 1.45 -0.01 7.53
N LEU A 5 1.67 0.16 8.83
CA LEU A 5 2.84 -0.37 9.52
C LEU A 5 2.90 -1.89 9.43
N PHE A 6 1.77 -2.57 9.67
CA PHE A 6 1.67 -4.01 9.49
C PHE A 6 2.04 -4.41 8.05
N ARG A 7 1.53 -3.70 7.04
CA ARG A 7 1.82 -4.00 5.64
C ARG A 7 3.31 -3.81 5.30
N LEU A 8 3.96 -2.78 5.83
CA LEU A 8 5.38 -2.53 5.65
C LEU A 8 6.22 -3.66 6.27
N ILE A 9 5.93 -4.04 7.52
CA ILE A 9 6.64 -5.12 8.23
C ILE A 9 6.41 -6.47 7.53
N TRP A 10 5.14 -6.78 7.22
CA TRP A 10 4.77 -8.02 6.53
C TRP A 10 5.29 -8.09 5.10
N GLY A 11 5.53 -6.94 4.46
CA GLY A 11 6.14 -6.86 3.14
C GLY A 11 7.65 -7.15 3.11
N VAL A 12 8.32 -7.22 4.26
CA VAL A 12 9.75 -7.54 4.37
C VAL A 12 10.00 -8.89 5.06
N ALA A 13 9.13 -9.28 6.00
CA ALA A 13 9.30 -10.50 6.80
C ALA A 13 8.19 -11.55 6.61
N GLY A 14 7.15 -11.26 5.82
CA GLY A 14 5.99 -12.13 5.66
C GLY A 14 6.20 -13.30 4.68
N SER A 15 5.09 -13.84 4.21
CA SER A 15 5.06 -14.95 3.23
C SER A 15 5.71 -14.56 1.90
N SER A 16 6.18 -15.54 1.12
CA SER A 16 6.80 -15.30 -0.20
C SER A 16 5.95 -14.45 -1.15
N THR A 17 4.63 -14.55 -1.08
CA THR A 17 3.68 -13.76 -1.88
C THR A 17 3.49 -12.33 -1.37
N ALA A 18 3.86 -12.05 -0.12
CA ALA A 18 3.73 -10.75 0.53
C ALA A 18 5.00 -9.90 0.41
N LEU A 19 6.16 -10.53 0.18
CA LEU A 19 7.48 -9.91 0.13
C LEU A 19 7.64 -8.96 -1.07
N PHE A 20 8.04 -7.71 -0.80
CA PHE A 20 8.28 -6.70 -1.85
C PHE A 20 9.28 -7.19 -2.90
N SER A 21 10.35 -7.88 -2.48
CA SER A 21 11.38 -8.41 -3.39
C SER A 21 10.86 -9.45 -4.39
N HIS A 22 9.77 -10.16 -4.07
CA HIS A 22 9.21 -11.21 -4.93
C HIS A 22 8.31 -10.65 -6.03
N PHE A 23 7.63 -9.54 -5.79
CA PHE A 23 6.65 -9.00 -6.75
C PHE A 23 7.05 -7.65 -7.36
N VAL A 24 7.98 -6.90 -6.75
CA VAL A 24 8.50 -5.66 -7.32
C VAL A 24 9.64 -5.99 -8.28
N GLY A 25 9.34 -5.98 -9.57
CA GLY A 25 10.36 -6.09 -10.61
C GLY A 25 11.17 -4.80 -10.74
N GLY A 26 12.47 -4.91 -10.99
CA GLY A 26 13.33 -3.74 -11.25
C GLY A 26 12.83 -2.88 -12.43
N PRO A 27 13.25 -1.61 -12.52
CA PRO A 27 12.70 -0.63 -13.47
C PRO A 27 12.80 -1.08 -14.94
N GLY A 28 13.86 -1.80 -15.32
CA GLY A 28 13.99 -2.37 -16.66
C GLY A 28 12.91 -3.42 -17.01
N LYS A 29 12.45 -4.22 -16.03
CA LYS A 29 11.35 -5.17 -16.21
C LYS A 29 10.01 -4.44 -16.38
N LEU A 30 9.81 -3.34 -15.67
CA LEU A 30 8.63 -2.48 -15.82
C LEU A 30 8.53 -1.93 -17.25
N PHE A 31 9.58 -1.26 -17.75
CA PHE A 31 9.58 -0.70 -19.09
C PHE A 31 9.37 -1.76 -20.18
N ARG A 32 10.02 -2.92 -20.05
CA ARG A 32 9.85 -4.04 -20.99
C ARG A 32 8.42 -4.60 -20.98
N TYR A 33 7.79 -4.64 -19.80
CA TYR A 33 6.41 -5.08 -19.66
C TYR A 33 5.44 -4.09 -20.31
N VAL A 34 5.56 -2.80 -20.00
CA VAL A 34 4.72 -1.74 -20.57
C VAL A 34 4.82 -1.71 -22.09
N ARG A 35 6.04 -1.75 -22.63
CA ARG A 35 6.27 -1.66 -24.08
C ARG A 35 5.86 -2.90 -24.87
N GLY A 36 6.04 -4.09 -24.31
CA GLY A 36 5.93 -5.34 -25.07
C GLY A 36 4.76 -6.24 -24.70
N HIS A 37 4.22 -6.12 -23.50
CA HIS A 37 3.33 -7.14 -22.91
C HIS A 37 2.05 -6.59 -22.32
N MET A 38 1.94 -5.29 -22.01
CA MET A 38 0.77 -4.70 -21.34
C MET A 38 -0.53 -4.89 -22.14
N PHE A 39 -0.49 -4.64 -23.45
CA PHE A 39 -1.67 -4.73 -24.32
C PHE A 39 -1.85 -6.08 -25.01
N LYS A 40 -0.91 -7.03 -24.84
CA LYS A 40 -1.02 -8.36 -25.46
C LYS A 40 -2.01 -9.25 -24.71
N ARG A 41 -3.10 -9.66 -25.37
CA ARG A 41 -4.01 -10.69 -24.84
C ARG A 41 -3.29 -12.04 -24.74
N GLY A 42 -3.56 -12.79 -23.66
CA GLY A 42 -3.05 -14.15 -23.49
C GLY A 42 -1.62 -14.30 -22.97
N ALA A 43 -0.92 -13.22 -22.60
CA ALA A 43 0.37 -13.36 -21.92
C ALA A 43 0.18 -14.05 -20.57
N ALA A 44 1.00 -15.08 -20.31
CA ALA A 44 0.92 -15.92 -19.12
C ALA A 44 0.82 -15.05 -17.85
N PRO A 45 -0.10 -15.36 -16.92
CA PRO A 45 -0.22 -14.61 -15.68
C PRO A 45 1.12 -14.60 -14.95
N ALA A 46 1.61 -13.43 -14.55
CA ALA A 46 2.75 -13.36 -13.64
C ALA A 46 2.30 -13.88 -12.26
N PRO A 47 3.13 -14.67 -11.55
CA PRO A 47 2.78 -15.10 -10.21
C PRO A 47 2.82 -13.91 -9.24
N GLY A 48 1.76 -13.73 -8.47
CA GLY A 48 1.58 -12.55 -7.62
C GLY A 48 1.11 -11.34 -8.43
N HIS A 49 2.01 -10.39 -8.69
CA HIS A 49 1.70 -9.16 -9.41
C HIS A 49 2.47 -9.07 -10.73
N ASN A 50 1.84 -8.45 -11.73
CA ASN A 50 2.60 -7.94 -12.86
C ASN A 50 3.52 -6.78 -12.41
N PRO A 51 4.60 -6.47 -13.15
CA PRO A 51 5.53 -5.39 -12.76
C PRO A 51 4.83 -4.05 -12.50
N VAL A 52 3.84 -3.68 -13.32
CA VAL A 52 3.08 -2.43 -13.15
C VAL A 52 2.31 -2.41 -11.83
N GLY A 53 1.66 -3.52 -11.47
CA GLY A 53 0.92 -3.69 -10.22
C GLY A 53 1.85 -3.63 -9.00
N GLY A 54 3.04 -4.23 -9.09
CA GLY A 54 4.03 -4.14 -8.02
C GLY A 54 4.48 -2.71 -7.74
N TRP A 55 4.75 -1.93 -8.79
CA TRP A 55 5.09 -0.50 -8.67
C TRP A 55 3.91 0.35 -8.18
N SER A 56 2.68 0.03 -8.58
CA SER A 56 1.47 0.69 -8.09
C SER A 56 1.30 0.50 -6.58
N VAL A 57 1.55 -0.70 -6.04
CA VAL A 57 1.49 -0.96 -4.60
C VAL A 57 2.53 -0.13 -3.84
N LEU A 58 3.76 -0.04 -4.35
CA LEU A 58 4.80 0.79 -3.72
C LEU A 58 4.43 2.26 -3.71
N ALA A 59 3.93 2.79 -4.83
CA ALA A 59 3.46 4.17 -4.93
C ALA A 59 2.33 4.45 -3.94
N MET A 60 1.35 3.54 -3.82
CA MET A 60 0.24 3.68 -2.89
C MET A 60 0.71 3.67 -1.43
N ILE A 61 1.60 2.75 -1.06
CA ILE A 61 2.16 2.67 0.30
C ILE A 61 2.95 3.94 0.63
N ALA A 62 3.77 4.44 -0.29
CA ALA A 62 4.54 5.65 -0.10
C ALA A 62 3.63 6.86 0.14
N LEU A 63 2.62 7.06 -0.72
CA LEU A 63 1.67 8.17 -0.56
C LEU A 63 0.86 8.05 0.73
N LEU A 64 0.38 6.85 1.09
CA LEU A 64 -0.33 6.64 2.36
C LEU A 64 0.56 6.90 3.58
N ALA A 65 1.85 6.55 3.51
CA ALA A 65 2.81 6.84 4.57
C ALA A 65 3.04 8.35 4.71
N THR A 66 3.20 9.05 3.59
CA THR A 66 3.29 10.51 3.56
C THR A 66 2.01 11.15 4.10
N GLN A 67 0.82 10.68 3.70
CA GLN A 67 -0.46 11.18 4.18
C GLN A 67 -0.59 11.05 5.70
N VAL A 68 -0.30 9.87 6.23
CA VAL A 68 -0.35 9.63 7.69
C VAL A 68 0.69 10.49 8.41
N GLY A 69 1.90 10.62 7.86
CA GLY A 69 2.96 11.45 8.42
C GLY A 69 2.57 12.93 8.49
N LEU A 70 2.00 13.47 7.42
CA LEU A 70 1.53 14.86 7.38
C LEU A 70 0.35 15.08 8.33
N GLY A 71 -0.61 14.14 8.39
CA GLY A 71 -1.77 14.23 9.27
C GLY A 71 -1.41 14.16 10.77
N PHE A 72 -0.24 13.65 11.13
CA PHE A 72 0.23 13.70 12.52
C PHE A 72 0.56 15.11 13.01
N PHE A 73 1.07 15.96 12.12
CA PHE A 73 1.57 17.30 12.43
C PHE A 73 0.66 18.41 11.90
N SER A 74 -0.42 18.08 11.19
CA SER A 74 -1.33 19.07 10.62
C SER A 74 -2.06 19.86 11.72
N VAL A 75 -2.09 21.18 11.58
CA VAL A 75 -2.80 22.09 12.50
C VAL A 75 -4.02 22.67 11.80
N ASP A 76 -5.17 22.57 12.44
CA ASP A 76 -6.41 23.21 11.99
C ASP A 76 -6.48 24.68 12.44
N ILE A 77 -7.22 25.53 11.73
CA ILE A 77 -7.30 26.97 12.01
C ILE A 77 -8.00 27.22 13.35
N ASP A 78 -9.04 26.45 13.65
CA ASP A 78 -9.83 26.57 14.87
C ASP A 78 -9.31 25.63 15.99
N GLY A 79 -8.25 24.87 15.70
CA GLY A 79 -7.59 23.95 16.63
C GLY A 79 -8.38 22.69 16.99
N MET A 80 -9.63 22.54 16.53
CA MET A 80 -10.51 21.44 16.94
C MET A 80 -10.12 20.07 16.35
N GLU A 81 -9.56 20.06 15.15
CA GLU A 81 -9.24 18.82 14.41
C GLU A 81 -7.75 18.72 14.07
N SER A 82 -6.90 19.07 15.05
CA SER A 82 -5.44 19.00 14.88
C SER A 82 -4.91 17.57 15.01
N GLY A 83 -3.78 17.31 14.34
CA GLY A 83 -3.08 16.04 14.45
C GLY A 83 -2.57 15.79 15.88
N PRO A 84 -2.45 14.52 16.32
CA PRO A 84 -2.04 14.19 17.68
C PRO A 84 -0.65 14.69 18.06
N PHE A 85 0.20 15.03 17.09
CA PHE A 85 1.55 15.54 17.30
C PHE A 85 1.73 16.99 16.84
N ALA A 86 0.63 17.69 16.58
CA ALA A 86 0.63 19.09 16.14
C ALA A 86 1.35 20.02 17.13
N TYR A 87 1.26 19.74 18.44
CA TYR A 87 1.92 20.50 19.49
C TYR A 87 3.47 20.45 19.44
N LEU A 88 4.06 19.54 18.66
CA LEU A 88 5.52 19.42 18.49
C LEU A 88 6.08 20.37 17.42
N VAL A 89 5.23 21.04 16.66
CA VAL A 89 5.61 21.96 15.57
C VAL A 89 4.98 23.33 15.79
N ASP A 90 5.55 24.37 15.17
CA ASP A 90 4.90 25.68 15.16
C ASP A 90 3.68 25.70 14.23
N PHE A 91 2.85 26.73 14.37
CA PHE A 91 1.61 26.88 13.63
C PHE A 91 1.83 26.93 12.11
N ASP A 92 2.87 27.62 11.66
CA ASP A 92 3.18 27.76 10.23
C ASP A 92 3.59 26.42 9.62
N THR A 93 4.46 25.66 10.30
CA THR A 93 4.85 24.31 9.87
C THR A 93 3.65 23.36 9.89
N GLY A 94 2.81 23.43 10.93
CA GLY A 94 1.59 22.63 11.00
C GLY A 94 0.58 22.98 9.92
N ARG A 95 0.52 24.24 9.48
CA ARG A 95 -0.31 24.68 8.36
C ARG A 95 0.21 24.18 7.02
N VAL A 96 1.52 24.27 6.80
CA VAL A 96 2.17 23.66 5.62
C VAL A 96 1.92 22.16 5.58
N ALA A 97 1.99 21.47 6.72
CA ALA A 97 1.67 20.04 6.81
C ALA A 97 0.20 19.77 6.40
N ALA A 98 -0.75 20.62 6.83
CA ALA A 98 -2.15 20.50 6.44
C ALA A 98 -2.39 20.74 4.92
N GLU A 99 -1.71 21.72 4.32
CA GLU A 99 -1.79 21.98 2.87
C GLU A 99 -1.25 20.80 2.06
N TRP A 100 -0.07 20.29 2.43
CA TRP A 100 0.49 19.10 1.80
C TRP A 100 -0.37 17.86 2.04
N HIS A 101 -1.00 17.73 3.21
CA HIS A 101 -1.93 16.64 3.52
C HIS A 101 -3.14 16.66 2.56
N ALA A 102 -3.70 17.84 2.28
CA ALA A 102 -4.78 17.98 1.31
C ALA A 102 -4.32 17.71 -0.14
N PHE A 103 -3.11 18.16 -0.49
CA PHE A 103 -2.54 17.90 -1.82
C PHE A 103 -2.27 16.41 -2.06
N VAL A 104 -1.62 15.73 -1.11
CA VAL A 104 -1.31 14.30 -1.19
C VAL A 104 -2.59 13.46 -1.20
N PHE A 105 -3.64 13.87 -0.49
CA PHE A 105 -4.96 13.23 -0.56
C PHE A 105 -5.49 13.18 -2.02
N ASN A 106 -5.41 14.30 -2.74
CA ASN A 106 -5.85 14.36 -4.13
C ASN A 106 -5.01 13.46 -5.04
N ILE A 107 -3.71 13.34 -4.80
CA ILE A 107 -2.84 12.40 -5.53
C ILE A 107 -3.26 10.95 -5.24
N ILE A 108 -3.54 10.61 -3.98
CA ILE A 108 -4.02 9.27 -3.60
C ILE A 108 -5.34 8.97 -4.30
N LEU A 109 -6.25 9.93 -4.36
CA LEU A 109 -7.54 9.78 -5.03
C LEU A 109 -7.36 9.48 -6.52
N ALA A 110 -6.51 10.27 -7.20
CA ALA A 110 -6.19 10.06 -8.62
C ALA A 110 -5.52 8.69 -8.86
N LEU A 111 -4.55 8.31 -8.01
CA LEU A 111 -3.87 7.02 -8.13
C LEU A 111 -4.82 5.84 -7.87
N THR A 112 -5.73 5.98 -6.90
CA THR A 112 -6.77 4.99 -6.62
C THR A 112 -7.72 4.82 -7.80
N ALA A 113 -8.17 5.93 -8.40
CA ALA A 113 -9.01 5.87 -9.60
C ALA A 113 -8.28 5.16 -10.76
N LEU A 114 -7.02 5.52 -11.01
CA LEU A 114 -6.19 4.85 -12.02
C LEU A 114 -6.02 3.35 -11.73
N HIS A 115 -5.82 2.99 -10.46
CA HIS A 115 -5.70 1.60 -10.03
C HIS A 115 -6.99 0.79 -10.31
N VAL A 116 -8.15 1.36 -9.98
CA VAL A 116 -9.45 0.73 -10.28
C VAL A 116 -9.64 0.55 -11.78
N VAL A 117 -9.35 1.58 -12.57
CA VAL A 117 -9.39 1.50 -14.05
C VAL A 117 -8.46 0.39 -14.55
N ALA A 118 -7.25 0.25 -13.99
CA ALA A 118 -6.33 -0.81 -14.35
C ALA A 118 -6.91 -2.21 -14.02
N ILE A 119 -7.51 -2.40 -12.84
CA ILE A 119 -8.15 -3.67 -12.48
C ILE A 119 -9.27 -4.02 -13.48
N LEU A 120 -10.11 -3.04 -13.82
CA LEU A 120 -11.18 -3.23 -14.81
C LEU A 120 -10.62 -3.55 -16.20
N PHE A 121 -9.52 -2.89 -16.61
CA PHE A 121 -8.82 -3.23 -17.84
C PHE A 121 -8.32 -4.68 -17.85
N TYR A 122 -7.74 -5.18 -16.74
CA TYR A 122 -7.33 -6.57 -16.65
C TYR A 122 -8.53 -7.53 -16.69
N LEU A 123 -9.63 -7.19 -16.01
CA LEU A 123 -10.84 -8.01 -16.02
C LEU A 123 -11.48 -8.09 -17.41
N ILE A 124 -11.65 -6.95 -18.09
CA ILE A 124 -12.42 -6.86 -19.34
C ILE A 124 -11.55 -7.15 -20.56
N HIS A 125 -10.39 -6.49 -20.67
CA HIS A 125 -9.56 -6.56 -21.86
C HIS A 125 -8.63 -7.77 -21.85
N ARG A 126 -8.01 -8.06 -20.71
CA ARG A 126 -7.10 -9.20 -20.53
C ARG A 126 -7.83 -10.49 -20.16
N ARG A 127 -9.11 -10.41 -19.80
CA ARG A 127 -9.91 -11.53 -19.27
C ARG A 127 -9.23 -12.24 -18.09
N ASP A 128 -8.48 -11.47 -17.30
CA ASP A 128 -7.80 -11.97 -16.12
C ASP A 128 -8.49 -11.41 -14.87
N ASN A 129 -9.17 -12.29 -14.13
CA ASN A 129 -9.91 -11.90 -12.93
C ASN A 129 -8.95 -11.75 -11.73
N LEU A 130 -8.51 -10.52 -11.51
CA LEU A 130 -7.69 -10.14 -10.34
C LEU A 130 -8.51 -9.93 -9.06
N ILE A 131 -9.83 -9.69 -9.19
CA ILE A 131 -10.72 -9.38 -8.06
C ILE A 131 -10.95 -10.63 -7.21
N GLY A 132 -11.15 -11.80 -7.84
CA GLY A 132 -11.37 -13.07 -7.14
C GLY A 132 -10.27 -13.36 -6.11
N PRO A 133 -8.99 -13.39 -6.50
CA PRO A 133 -7.87 -13.58 -5.57
C PRO A 133 -7.72 -12.51 -4.48
N MET A 134 -8.18 -11.28 -4.70
CA MET A 134 -8.15 -10.24 -3.67
C MET A 134 -9.13 -10.54 -2.53
N ILE A 135 -10.25 -11.19 -2.83
CA ILE A 135 -11.28 -11.55 -1.84
C ILE A 135 -11.00 -12.94 -1.25
N SER A 136 -10.69 -13.92 -2.09
CA SER A 136 -10.48 -15.31 -1.66
C SER A 136 -9.09 -15.56 -1.06
N GLY A 137 -8.15 -14.63 -1.25
CA GLY A 137 -6.74 -14.81 -0.88
C GLY A 137 -6.02 -15.91 -1.66
N SER A 138 -6.66 -16.51 -2.67
CA SER A 138 -6.14 -17.67 -3.39
C SER A 138 -6.41 -17.58 -4.89
N ARG A 139 -5.45 -18.05 -5.69
CA ARG A 139 -5.55 -18.09 -7.15
C ARG A 139 -5.17 -19.47 -7.64
N ARG A 140 -5.93 -20.02 -8.58
CA ARG A 140 -5.56 -21.26 -9.28
C ARG A 140 -4.37 -20.96 -10.20
N TRP A 141 -3.33 -21.77 -10.11
CA TRP A 141 -2.11 -21.63 -10.89
C TRP A 141 -1.93 -22.85 -11.79
N THR A 142 -1.81 -22.63 -13.09
CA THR A 142 -1.62 -23.66 -14.11
C THR A 142 -0.20 -23.68 -14.70
N GLY A 143 0.72 -22.90 -14.13
CA GLY A 143 2.13 -22.88 -14.51
C GLY A 143 3.00 -23.76 -13.62
N GLU A 144 4.33 -23.64 -13.79
CA GLU A 144 5.32 -24.34 -13.00
C GLU A 144 5.14 -24.08 -11.49
N GLN A 145 5.27 -25.11 -10.65
CA GLN A 145 5.06 -24.97 -9.21
C GLN A 145 6.12 -24.05 -8.61
N LEU A 146 5.67 -22.97 -8.00
CA LEU A 146 6.54 -22.06 -7.27
C LEU A 146 6.74 -22.59 -5.86
N VAL A 147 7.99 -22.61 -5.38
CA VAL A 147 8.30 -22.90 -3.98
C VAL A 147 7.89 -21.69 -3.14
N LEU A 148 6.63 -21.66 -2.70
CA LEU A 148 6.09 -20.62 -1.83
C LEU A 148 6.24 -21.01 -0.37
N ARG A 149 6.78 -20.10 0.45
CA ARG A 149 6.77 -20.23 1.91
C ARG A 149 5.68 -19.34 2.48
N PHE A 150 4.77 -19.94 3.23
CA PHE A 150 3.72 -19.22 3.95
C PHE A 150 4.14 -19.06 5.40
N ALA A 151 4.20 -17.81 5.87
CA ALA A 151 4.39 -17.51 7.27
C ALA A 151 3.12 -17.85 8.06
N SER A 152 3.28 -18.23 9.33
CA SER A 152 2.15 -18.63 10.19
C SER A 152 1.21 -17.45 10.46
N ASN A 153 -0.11 -17.70 10.35
CA ASN A 153 -1.15 -16.72 10.66
C ASN A 153 -1.08 -16.22 12.12
N ARG A 154 -0.55 -17.04 13.03
CA ARG A 154 -0.35 -16.65 14.45
C ARG A 154 0.72 -15.58 14.58
N VAL A 155 1.80 -15.67 13.79
CA VAL A 155 2.85 -14.66 13.75
C VAL A 155 2.30 -13.36 13.16
N ALA A 156 1.50 -13.45 12.08
CA ALA A 156 0.83 -12.29 11.50
C ALA A 156 -0.05 -11.57 12.53
N LEU A 157 -0.90 -12.33 13.25
CA LEU A 157 -1.78 -11.79 14.27
C LEU A 157 -1.02 -11.17 15.44
N ALA A 158 0.04 -11.83 15.93
CA ALA A 158 0.87 -11.30 17.01
C ALA A 158 1.53 -9.97 16.62
N ILE A 159 2.12 -9.89 15.42
CA ILE A 159 2.70 -8.65 14.89
C ILE A 159 1.63 -7.56 14.77
N PHE A 160 0.45 -7.89 14.22
CA PHE A 160 -0.64 -6.93 14.09
C PHE A 160 -1.08 -6.38 15.44
N LEU A 161 -1.32 -7.25 16.43
CA LEU A 161 -1.74 -6.84 17.78
C LEU A 161 -0.66 -6.01 18.48
N LEU A 162 0.62 -6.35 18.31
CA LEU A 162 1.73 -5.56 18.84
C LEU A 162 1.77 -4.16 18.24
N ILE A 163 1.62 -4.03 16.92
CA ILE A 163 1.60 -2.73 16.24
C ILE A 163 0.34 -1.94 16.63
N ALA A 164 -0.81 -2.60 16.73
CA ALA A 164 -2.07 -1.97 17.14
C ALA A 164 -1.98 -1.42 18.56
N GLY A 165 -1.52 -2.25 19.50
CA GLY A 165 -1.29 -1.85 20.89
C GLY A 165 -0.24 -0.73 21.00
N GLY A 166 0.90 -0.88 20.33
CA GLY A 166 1.95 0.15 20.32
C GLY A 166 1.50 1.48 19.71
N SER A 167 0.74 1.43 18.60
CA SER A 167 0.16 2.62 17.97
C SER A 167 -0.83 3.33 18.90
N CYS A 168 -1.69 2.55 19.57
CA CYS A 168 -2.68 3.07 20.52
C CYS A 168 -2.00 3.69 21.75
N LEU A 169 -1.01 3.01 22.33
CA LEU A 169 -0.25 3.51 23.48
C LEU A 169 0.53 4.78 23.13
N LEU A 170 1.15 4.84 21.95
CA LEU A 170 1.88 6.00 21.48
C LEU A 170 0.97 7.22 21.34
N ILE A 171 -0.22 7.07 20.74
CA ILE A 171 -1.21 8.16 20.69
C ILE A 171 -1.73 8.48 22.09
N ALA A 172 -2.04 7.49 22.93
CA ALA A 172 -2.61 7.74 24.25
C ALA A 172 -1.64 8.46 25.21
N GLN A 173 -0.34 8.19 25.10
CA GLN A 173 0.67 8.79 25.98
C GLN A 173 1.19 10.13 25.47
N PHE A 174 1.39 10.25 24.15
CA PHE A 174 2.06 11.40 23.55
C PHE A 174 1.13 12.23 22.65
N GLY A 175 -0.01 11.69 22.24
CA GLY A 175 -0.98 12.42 21.44
C GLY A 175 -1.67 13.51 22.26
N ARG A 176 -1.56 14.75 21.79
CA ARG A 176 -2.34 15.89 22.25
C ARG A 176 -2.95 16.53 21.02
N ALA A 177 -4.26 16.35 20.86
CA ALA A 177 -5.07 17.00 19.84
C ALA A 177 -5.76 18.21 20.49
#